data_AF-C9EI48-F1
#
_entry.id   AF-C9EI48-F1
#
_cell.length_a   1.000
_cell.length_b   1.000
_cell.length_c   1.000
_cell.angle_alpha   90.00
_cell.angle_beta   90.00
_cell.angle_gamma   90.00
#
_symmetry.space_group_name_H-M   'P 1'
#
loop_
_entity.id
_entity.type
_entity.pdbx_description
1 polymer ?
#
loop_
_entity_poly.entity_id
_entity_poly.type
_entity_poly.pdbx_seq_one_letter_code
_entity_poly.pdbx_strand_id
1 'polypeptide(L)'
;QNGHYDKCVFALREENKSDMNTVLNYIFSHAQVTKKNLLVTMLIDQLCGRDPTLTDELLNILTDLTQLSKTTNAKVALRARQVLIASHLPSYELRHNQVESIFLSAIDMYGHQFCIENLQKLILSETSIFDVLPNFFYHSNQVVRMAALEVYVRRAYIAYELNSVQHRQLKDNTCVVEFQFMLPTSHPNRG
;
A
#
# COMPACT_ATOMS: atom_id res chain seq x y z
N GLN A 1 17.64 10.15 23.15
CA GLN A 1 17.54 11.48 22.48
C GLN A 1 18.15 12.50 23.42
N ASN A 2 19.36 12.97 23.09
CA ASN A 2 20.14 13.82 23.99
C ASN A 2 19.70 15.27 23.80
N GLY A 3 19.39 15.98 24.90
CA GLY A 3 18.59 17.21 24.96
C GLY A 3 19.05 18.43 24.14
N HIS A 4 19.27 19.57 24.81
CA HIS A 4 19.64 20.83 24.15
C HIS A 4 21.04 20.73 23.51
N TYR A 5 21.25 21.44 22.39
CA TYR A 5 22.48 21.35 21.58
C TYR A 5 23.76 21.46 22.41
N ASP A 6 23.83 22.43 23.32
CA ASP A 6 25.02 22.66 24.16
C ASP A 6 25.36 21.47 25.07
N LYS A 7 24.34 20.79 25.61
CA LYS A 7 24.55 19.57 26.42
C LYS A 7 25.09 18.42 25.57
N CYS A 8 24.64 18.30 24.33
CA CYS A 8 25.14 17.30 23.40
C CYS A 8 26.58 17.58 22.98
N VAL A 9 26.94 18.84 22.74
CA VAL A 9 28.31 19.24 22.40
C VAL A 9 29.25 18.97 23.57
N PHE A 10 28.82 19.26 24.80
CA PHE A 10 29.61 18.94 26.00
C PHE A 10 29.81 17.42 26.14
N ALA A 11 28.75 16.62 25.98
CA ALA A 11 28.86 15.16 26.02
C ALA A 11 29.80 14.61 24.93
N LEU A 12 29.68 15.10 23.69
CA LEU A 12 30.57 14.72 22.58
C LEU A 12 32.04 15.05 22.88
N ARG A 13 32.31 16.20 23.52
CA ARG A 13 33.66 16.57 23.96
C ARG A 13 34.19 15.63 25.05
N GLU A 14 33.34 15.27 26.01
CA GLU A 14 33.73 14.36 27.10
C GLU A 14 34.00 12.93 26.61
N GLU A 15 33.29 12.46 25.59
CA GLU A 15 33.52 11.15 24.95
C GLU A 15 34.81 11.11 24.11
N ASN A 16 35.23 12.25 23.54
CA ASN A 16 36.35 12.31 22.58
C ASN A 16 37.51 13.18 23.08
N LYS A 17 37.81 13.15 24.40
CA LYS A 17 38.84 14.01 25.04
C LYS A 17 40.23 13.90 24.42
N SER A 18 40.58 12.72 23.90
CA SER A 18 41.88 12.44 23.27
C SER A 18 41.96 12.92 21.82
N ASP A 19 40.83 13.17 21.15
CA ASP A 19 40.77 13.59 19.75
C ASP A 19 39.70 14.66 19.50
N MET A 20 40.10 15.91 19.70
CA MET A 20 39.23 17.07 19.44
C MET A 20 38.94 17.31 17.96
N ASN A 21 39.73 16.75 17.04
CA ASN A 21 39.44 16.88 15.60
C ASN A 21 38.19 16.08 15.22
N THR A 22 37.97 14.93 15.85
CA THR A 22 36.74 14.16 15.69
C THR A 22 35.50 14.94 16.14
N VAL A 23 35.58 15.67 17.25
CA VAL A 23 34.49 16.55 17.72
C VAL A 23 34.18 17.65 16.69
N LEU A 24 35.22 18.29 16.14
CA LEU A 24 35.07 19.33 15.13
C LEU A 24 34.38 18.78 13.86
N ASN A 25 34.80 17.60 13.40
CA ASN A 25 34.20 16.93 12.24
C ASN A 25 32.72 16.60 12.47
N TYR A 26 32.33 16.14 13.66
CA TYR A 26 30.93 15.89 13.98
C TYR A 26 30.08 17.16 13.97
N ILE A 27 30.57 18.24 14.59
CA ILE A 27 29.88 19.54 14.61
C ILE A 27 29.70 20.07 13.19
N PHE A 28 30.77 20.05 12.39
CA PHE A 28 30.75 20.53 11.01
C PHE A 28 29.78 19.70 10.14
N SER A 29 29.79 18.38 10.29
CA SER A 29 28.87 17.48 9.58
C SER A 29 27.41 17.75 9.94
N HIS A 30 27.10 18.08 11.20
CA HIS A 30 25.74 18.39 11.64
C HIS A 30 25.27 19.80 11.19
N ALA A 31 26.18 20.74 10.92
CA ALA A 31 25.82 22.10 10.51
C ALA A 31 24.99 22.14 9.21
N GLN A 32 25.19 21.18 8.30
CA GLN A 32 24.47 21.07 7.02
C GLN A 32 23.47 19.90 7.00
N VAL A 33 22.89 19.55 8.16
CA VAL A 33 21.95 18.42 8.29
C VAL A 33 20.78 18.49 7.31
N THR A 34 20.29 19.68 6.98
CA THR A 34 19.20 19.87 6.00
C THR A 34 19.57 19.34 4.61
N LYS A 35 20.81 19.61 4.15
CA LYS A 35 21.29 19.11 2.86
C LYS A 35 21.53 17.60 2.89
N LYS A 36 22.05 17.09 4.01
CA LYS A 36 22.22 15.65 4.23
C LYS A 36 20.88 14.92 4.18
N ASN A 37 19.84 15.48 4.82
CA ASN A 37 18.51 14.90 4.80
C ASN A 37 17.94 14.80 3.38
N LEU A 38 18.11 15.84 2.56
CA LEU A 38 17.71 15.80 1.16
C LEU A 38 18.46 14.69 0.39
N LEU A 39 19.78 14.62 0.54
CA LEU A 39 20.59 13.59 -0.12
C LEU A 39 20.16 12.17 0.29
N VAL A 40 19.93 11.94 1.58
CA VAL A 40 19.46 10.64 2.08
C VAL A 40 18.09 10.28 1.49
N THR A 41 17.14 11.22 1.43
CA THR A 41 15.85 10.99 0.76
C THR A 41 16.03 10.59 -0.71
N MET A 42 16.89 11.29 -1.45
CA MET A 42 17.19 10.95 -2.85
C MET A 42 17.82 9.56 -3.02
N LEU A 43 18.72 9.17 -2.10
CA LEU A 43 19.32 7.84 -2.09
C LEU A 43 18.27 6.75 -1.83
N ILE A 44 17.38 6.98 -0.85
CA ILE A 44 16.27 6.07 -0.57
C ILE A 44 15.39 5.90 -1.82
N ASP A 45 15.07 6.99 -2.52
CA ASP A 45 14.25 6.95 -3.73
C ASP A 45 14.88 6.14 -4.87
N GLN A 46 16.19 6.33 -5.11
CA GLN A 46 16.89 5.63 -6.18
C GLN A 46 17.09 4.15 -5.89
N LEU A 47 17.41 3.80 -4.64
CA LEU A 47 17.65 2.42 -4.23
C LEU A 47 16.36 1.62 -4.13
N CYS A 48 15.29 2.23 -3.62
CA CYS A 48 14.06 1.52 -3.29
C CYS A 48 12.96 1.66 -4.34
N GLY A 49 13.20 2.44 -5.42
CA GLY A 49 12.23 2.67 -6.48
C GLY A 49 12.14 1.58 -7.54
N ARG A 50 13.02 0.56 -7.53
CA ARG A 50 13.20 -0.35 -8.69
C ARG A 50 12.92 -1.83 -8.47
N ASP A 51 12.80 -2.38 -7.26
CA ASP A 51 12.44 -3.80 -7.10
C ASP A 51 11.98 -4.18 -5.68
N PRO A 52 11.17 -5.25 -5.53
CA PRO A 52 10.44 -5.59 -4.30
C PRO A 52 11.25 -6.37 -3.26
N THR A 53 12.54 -6.67 -3.48
CA THR A 53 13.36 -7.40 -2.50
C THR A 53 14.45 -6.49 -1.95
N LEU A 54 14.11 -5.70 -0.93
CA LEU A 54 15.11 -5.04 -0.09
C LEU A 54 15.91 -6.11 0.66
N THR A 55 17.23 -5.96 0.72
CA THR A 55 18.07 -6.84 1.54
C THR A 55 17.80 -6.62 3.03
N ASP A 56 18.02 -7.63 3.86
CA ASP A 56 17.84 -7.51 5.32
C ASP A 56 18.70 -6.38 5.93
N GLU A 57 19.90 -6.16 5.39
CA GLU A 57 20.76 -5.05 5.78
C GLU A 57 20.09 -3.68 5.52
N LEU A 58 19.50 -3.51 4.33
CA LEU A 58 18.81 -2.27 3.98
C LEU A 58 17.54 -2.07 4.81
N LEU A 59 16.81 -3.15 5.12
CA LEU A 59 15.64 -3.11 6.01
C LEU A 59 16.03 -2.62 7.42
N ASN A 60 17.15 -3.12 7.97
CA ASN A 60 17.65 -2.67 9.26
C ASN A 60 18.02 -1.18 9.25
N ILE A 61 18.75 -0.73 8.21
CA ILE A 61 19.12 0.69 8.06
C ILE A 61 17.87 1.58 7.94
N LEU A 62 16.89 1.19 7.13
CA LEU A 62 15.64 1.94 6.99
C LEU A 62 14.85 1.97 8.31
N THR A 63 14.86 0.87 9.07
CA THR A 63 14.22 0.79 10.39
C THR A 63 14.85 1.78 11.37
N ASP A 64 16.18 1.86 11.41
CA ASP A 64 16.89 2.85 12.24
C ASP A 64 16.55 4.29 11.82
N LEU A 65 16.45 4.55 10.51
CA LEU A 65 16.04 5.87 10.00
C LEU A 65 14.62 6.25 10.42
N THR A 66 13.71 5.29 10.63
CA THR A 66 12.35 5.58 11.13
C THR A 66 12.31 6.04 12.59
N GLN A 67 13.36 5.79 13.37
CA GLN A 67 13.45 6.19 14.78
C GLN A 67 13.88 7.67 14.95
N LEU A 68 14.22 8.34 13.86
CA LEU A 68 14.49 9.77 13.83
C LEU A 68 13.21 10.57 14.13
N SER A 69 13.22 11.35 15.20
CA SER A 69 12.03 12.00 15.76
C SER A 69 12.06 13.54 15.76
N LYS A 70 13.17 14.15 15.35
CA LYS A 70 13.29 15.61 15.31
C LYS A 70 12.51 16.12 14.10
N THR A 71 11.89 17.29 14.25
CA THR A 71 11.18 17.94 13.13
C THR A 71 12.08 18.15 11.90
N THR A 72 13.38 18.37 12.11
CA THR A 72 14.38 18.57 11.05
C THR A 72 14.63 17.33 10.19
N ASN A 73 14.50 16.12 10.75
CA ASN A 73 14.73 14.86 10.06
C ASN A 73 13.45 14.06 9.76
N ALA A 74 12.29 14.62 10.08
CA ALA A 74 10.97 14.01 9.86
C ALA A 74 10.75 13.53 8.42
N LYS A 75 11.25 14.26 7.41
CA LYS A 75 11.13 13.86 5.99
C LYS A 75 11.85 12.54 5.68
N VAL A 76 13.06 12.35 6.24
CA VAL A 76 13.83 11.13 6.06
C VAL A 76 13.14 9.96 6.76
N ALA A 77 12.73 10.17 8.02
CA ALA A 77 12.03 9.17 8.82
C ALA A 77 10.73 8.70 8.15
N LEU A 78 9.93 9.66 7.65
CA LEU A 78 8.70 9.38 6.93
C LEU A 78 8.96 8.61 5.65
N ARG A 79 9.99 9.00 4.87
CA ARG A 79 10.30 8.33 3.62
C ARG A 79 10.77 6.89 3.84
N ALA A 80 11.64 6.65 4.83
CA ALA A 80 12.07 5.31 5.20
C ALA A 80 10.87 4.43 5.61
N ARG A 81 9.93 4.99 6.38
CA ARG A 81 8.69 4.29 6.76
C ARG A 81 7.80 3.96 5.55
N GLN A 82 7.65 4.89 4.60
CA GLN A 82 6.89 4.63 3.36
C GLN A 82 7.51 3.48 2.56
N VAL A 83 8.83 3.42 2.46
CA VAL A 83 9.53 2.33 1.77
C VAL A 83 9.35 0.99 2.48
N LEU A 84 9.51 0.94 3.81
CA LEU A 84 9.29 -0.29 4.59
C LEU A 84 7.85 -0.81 4.44
N ILE A 85 6.86 0.09 4.46
CA ILE A 85 5.46 -0.29 4.20
C ILE A 85 5.33 -0.84 2.78
N ALA A 86 5.90 -0.14 1.79
CA ALA A 86 5.83 -0.56 0.39
C ALA A 86 6.53 -1.90 0.12
N SER A 87 7.63 -2.23 0.81
CA SER A 87 8.29 -3.53 0.67
C SER A 87 7.50 -4.69 1.24
N HIS A 88 6.59 -4.42 2.19
CA HIS A 88 5.66 -5.44 2.68
C HIS A 88 4.39 -5.55 1.83
N LEU A 89 4.15 -4.59 0.90
CA LEU A 89 3.04 -4.70 -0.03
C LEU A 89 3.38 -5.71 -1.13
N PRO A 90 2.48 -6.66 -1.43
CA PRO A 90 2.70 -7.60 -2.51
C PRO A 90 2.80 -6.87 -3.86
N SER A 91 3.67 -7.38 -4.74
CA SER A 91 3.85 -6.85 -6.09
C SER A 91 2.53 -6.88 -6.88
N TYR A 92 2.44 -6.09 -7.94
CA TYR A 92 1.27 -6.11 -8.82
C TYR A 92 0.97 -7.52 -9.34
N GLU A 93 1.97 -8.24 -9.83
CA GLU A 93 1.82 -9.61 -10.34
C GLU A 93 1.36 -10.59 -9.25
N LEU A 94 1.93 -10.50 -8.05
CA LEU A 94 1.53 -11.35 -6.93
C LEU A 94 0.07 -11.08 -6.53
N ARG A 95 -0.33 -9.80 -6.48
CA ARG A 95 -1.73 -9.41 -6.24
C ARG A 95 -2.65 -9.89 -7.35
N HIS A 96 -2.24 -9.77 -8.60
CA HIS A 96 -2.98 -10.30 -9.75
C HIS A 96 -3.25 -11.79 -9.58
N ASN A 97 -2.20 -12.59 -9.35
CA ASN A 97 -2.32 -14.03 -9.17
C ASN A 97 -3.17 -14.41 -7.94
N GLN A 98 -3.07 -13.64 -6.85
CA GLN A 98 -3.92 -13.84 -5.67
C GLN A 98 -5.41 -13.59 -5.97
N VAL A 99 -5.72 -12.48 -6.65
CA VAL A 99 -7.10 -12.14 -7.01
C VAL A 99 -7.65 -13.18 -8.00
N GLU A 100 -6.85 -13.60 -8.98
CA GLU A 100 -7.21 -14.65 -9.93
C GLU A 100 -7.52 -15.98 -9.22
N SER A 101 -6.67 -16.40 -8.29
CA SER A 101 -6.88 -17.61 -7.48
C SER A 101 -8.18 -17.55 -6.67
N ILE A 102 -8.52 -16.39 -6.12
CA ILE A 102 -9.81 -16.20 -5.42
C ILE A 102 -10.97 -16.33 -6.41
N PHE A 103 -10.88 -15.73 -7.59
CA PHE A 103 -11.94 -15.89 -8.60
C PHE A 103 -12.10 -17.34 -9.04
N LEU A 104 -11.00 -18.03 -9.35
CA LEU A 104 -11.04 -19.42 -9.81
C LEU A 104 -11.56 -20.38 -8.72
N SER A 105 -11.20 -20.15 -7.46
CA SER A 105 -11.72 -20.95 -6.33
C SER A 105 -13.19 -20.67 -5.99
N ALA A 106 -13.72 -19.52 -6.41
CA ALA A 106 -15.13 -19.18 -6.23
C ALA A 106 -16.04 -19.81 -7.29
N ILE A 107 -15.50 -20.37 -8.38
CA ILE A 107 -16.25 -21.01 -9.46
C ILE A 107 -16.59 -22.45 -9.05
N ASP A 108 -17.85 -22.84 -9.23
CA ASP A 108 -18.31 -24.22 -8.99
C ASP A 108 -17.59 -25.22 -9.92
N MET A 109 -17.51 -26.49 -9.54
CA MET A 109 -16.79 -27.54 -10.27
C MET A 109 -17.25 -27.70 -11.73
N TYR A 110 -18.49 -27.31 -12.02
CA TYR A 110 -19.07 -27.36 -13.37
C TYR A 110 -18.84 -26.08 -14.19
N GLY A 111 -18.21 -25.04 -13.61
CA GLY A 111 -17.86 -23.83 -14.33
C GLY A 111 -19.05 -22.95 -14.74
N HIS A 112 -20.22 -23.13 -14.11
CA HIS A 112 -21.46 -22.46 -14.53
C HIS A 112 -21.86 -21.29 -13.62
N GLN A 113 -21.46 -21.30 -12.35
CA GLN A 113 -21.83 -20.29 -11.35
C GLN A 113 -20.69 -20.05 -10.36
N PHE A 114 -20.75 -18.94 -9.62
CA PHE A 114 -19.81 -18.63 -8.55
C PHE A 114 -20.54 -18.35 -7.23
N CYS A 115 -19.89 -18.68 -6.12
CA CYS A 115 -20.41 -18.43 -4.77
C CYS A 115 -19.98 -17.05 -4.28
N ILE A 116 -20.94 -16.15 -4.03
CA ILE A 116 -20.67 -14.78 -3.55
C ILE A 116 -19.95 -14.78 -2.20
N GLU A 117 -20.22 -15.76 -1.34
CA GLU A 117 -19.55 -15.95 -0.05
C GLU A 117 -18.03 -16.04 -0.20
N ASN A 118 -17.54 -16.73 -1.23
CA ASN A 118 -16.12 -16.86 -1.53
C ASN A 118 -15.51 -15.55 -2.05
N LEU A 119 -16.34 -14.64 -2.58
CA LEU A 119 -15.94 -13.32 -3.09
C LEU A 119 -16.04 -12.22 -2.02
N GLN A 120 -16.63 -12.48 -0.85
CA GLN A 120 -16.72 -11.50 0.25
C GLN A 120 -15.35 -10.97 0.66
N LYS A 121 -14.31 -11.81 0.61
CA LYS A 121 -12.93 -11.40 0.88
C LYS A 121 -12.49 -10.28 -0.06
N LEU A 122 -12.86 -10.31 -1.35
CA LEU A 122 -12.52 -9.26 -2.30
C LEU A 122 -13.40 -8.01 -2.12
N ILE A 123 -14.68 -8.19 -1.81
CA ILE A 123 -15.63 -7.08 -1.63
C ILE A 123 -15.26 -6.24 -0.40
N LEU A 124 -14.91 -6.88 0.71
CA LEU A 124 -14.62 -6.23 1.99
C LEU A 124 -13.13 -5.98 2.24
N SER A 125 -12.24 -6.38 1.33
CA SER A 125 -10.80 -6.21 1.54
C SER A 125 -10.42 -4.75 1.72
N GLU A 126 -9.62 -4.46 2.75
CA GLU A 126 -8.98 -3.16 2.95
C GLU A 126 -7.90 -2.86 1.90
N THR A 127 -7.30 -3.90 1.30
CA THR A 127 -6.29 -3.70 0.25
C THR A 127 -6.95 -3.17 -1.02
N SER A 128 -6.31 -2.18 -1.65
CA SER A 128 -6.76 -1.68 -2.96
C SER A 128 -6.69 -2.82 -3.98
N ILE A 129 -7.85 -3.18 -4.54
CA ILE A 129 -7.96 -4.12 -5.66
C ILE A 129 -8.34 -3.41 -6.96
N PHE A 130 -8.72 -2.13 -6.93
CA PHE A 130 -9.25 -1.43 -8.11
C PHE A 130 -8.21 -1.17 -9.21
N ASP A 131 -6.93 -1.32 -8.90
CA ASP A 131 -5.83 -1.28 -9.87
C ASP A 131 -5.63 -2.62 -10.60
N VAL A 132 -6.09 -3.73 -10.02
CA VAL A 132 -5.94 -5.09 -10.59
C VAL A 132 -7.27 -5.61 -11.14
N LEU A 133 -8.35 -5.41 -10.40
CA LEU A 133 -9.70 -5.93 -10.67
C LEU A 133 -10.18 -5.66 -12.10
N PRO A 134 -9.98 -4.47 -12.70
CA PRO A 134 -10.44 -4.20 -14.06
C PRO A 134 -9.83 -5.10 -15.14
N ASN A 135 -8.65 -5.67 -14.91
CA ASN A 135 -8.02 -6.61 -15.83
C ASN A 135 -8.91 -7.84 -16.04
N PHE A 136 -9.56 -8.32 -14.97
CA PHE A 136 -10.43 -9.49 -15.01
C PHE A 136 -11.77 -9.28 -15.74
N PHE A 137 -12.15 -8.04 -16.05
CA PHE A 137 -13.37 -7.77 -16.83
C PHE A 137 -13.27 -8.34 -18.25
N TYR A 138 -12.05 -8.56 -18.75
CA TYR A 138 -11.77 -9.09 -20.08
C TYR A 138 -11.13 -10.47 -20.03
N HIS A 139 -11.22 -11.16 -18.90
CA HIS A 139 -10.67 -12.50 -18.72
C HIS A 139 -11.27 -13.50 -19.73
N SER A 140 -10.49 -14.50 -20.15
CA SER A 140 -10.91 -15.52 -21.13
C SER A 140 -12.13 -16.33 -20.65
N ASN A 141 -12.13 -16.72 -19.37
CA ASN A 141 -13.24 -17.37 -18.70
C ASN A 141 -14.39 -16.39 -18.42
N GLN A 142 -15.57 -16.69 -18.96
CA GLN A 142 -16.77 -15.87 -18.81
C GLN A 142 -17.24 -15.74 -17.35
N VAL A 143 -17.15 -16.80 -16.56
CA VAL A 143 -17.59 -16.76 -15.15
C VAL A 143 -16.69 -15.84 -14.33
N VAL A 144 -15.38 -15.79 -14.65
CA VAL A 144 -14.45 -14.84 -14.04
C VAL A 144 -14.84 -13.40 -14.40
N ARG A 145 -15.21 -13.13 -15.66
CA ARG A 145 -15.69 -11.79 -16.07
C ARG A 145 -16.93 -11.37 -15.27
N MET A 146 -17.91 -12.25 -15.15
CA MET A 146 -19.14 -12.01 -14.39
C MET A 146 -18.83 -11.78 -12.90
N ALA A 147 -18.01 -12.63 -12.28
CA ALA A 147 -17.61 -12.50 -10.88
C ALA A 147 -16.86 -11.17 -10.64
N ALA A 148 -15.94 -10.79 -11.53
CA ALA A 148 -15.19 -9.54 -11.42
C ALA A 148 -16.10 -8.31 -11.49
N LEU A 149 -17.08 -8.30 -12.40
CA LEU A 149 -18.07 -7.24 -12.49
C LEU A 149 -18.95 -7.16 -11.23
N GLU A 150 -19.36 -8.29 -10.67
CA GLU A 150 -20.13 -8.30 -9.42
C GLU A 150 -19.31 -7.77 -8.24
N VAL A 151 -18.05 -8.20 -8.10
CA VAL A 151 -17.15 -7.67 -7.07
C VAL A 151 -16.98 -6.17 -7.22
N TYR A 152 -16.80 -5.67 -8.45
CA TYR A 152 -16.66 -4.25 -8.71
C TYR A 152 -17.89 -3.47 -8.26
N VAL A 153 -19.09 -3.90 -8.65
CA VAL A 153 -20.34 -3.23 -8.25
C VAL A 153 -20.53 -3.27 -6.74
N ARG A 154 -20.44 -4.45 -6.12
CA ARG A 154 -20.66 -4.59 -4.67
C ARG A 154 -19.66 -3.78 -3.84
N ARG A 155 -18.42 -3.69 -4.30
CA ARG A 155 -17.38 -2.91 -3.63
C ARG A 155 -17.51 -1.41 -3.87
N ALA A 156 -17.82 -0.97 -5.10
CA ALA A 156 -18.04 0.43 -5.41
C ALA A 156 -19.28 1.00 -4.69
N TYR A 157 -20.30 0.17 -4.49
CA TYR A 157 -21.55 0.52 -3.83
C TYR A 157 -21.64 -0.02 -2.39
N ILE A 158 -20.51 -0.25 -1.72
CA ILE A 158 -20.48 -0.81 -0.35
C ILE A 158 -21.25 0.05 0.68
N ALA A 159 -21.37 1.35 0.43
CA ALA A 159 -22.13 2.27 1.27
C ALA A 159 -23.65 2.28 1.00
N TYR A 160 -24.10 1.55 -0.02
CA TYR A 160 -25.51 1.51 -0.45
C TYR A 160 -26.12 0.13 -0.17
N GLU A 161 -27.45 0.12 -0.04
CA GLU A 161 -28.21 -1.13 0.04
C GLU A 161 -28.42 -1.66 -1.38
N LEU A 162 -27.69 -2.70 -1.78
CA LEU A 162 -27.87 -3.38 -3.07
C LEU A 162 -29.04 -4.36 -3.00
N ASN A 163 -30.13 -4.05 -3.70
CA ASN A 163 -31.36 -4.84 -3.70
C ASN A 163 -31.29 -6.04 -4.65
N SER A 164 -30.66 -5.85 -5.82
CA SER A 164 -30.52 -6.88 -6.82
C SER A 164 -29.26 -6.67 -7.64
N VAL A 165 -28.58 -7.74 -7.99
CA VAL A 165 -27.49 -7.78 -8.98
C VAL A 165 -27.79 -8.92 -9.93
N GLN A 166 -27.93 -8.62 -11.21
CA GLN A 166 -28.29 -9.58 -12.26
C GLN A 166 -27.25 -9.56 -13.37
N HIS A 167 -26.84 -10.73 -13.81
CA HIS A 167 -25.92 -10.89 -14.93
C HIS A 167 -26.69 -11.24 -16.19
N ARG A 168 -26.38 -10.54 -17.27
CA ARG A 168 -26.91 -10.81 -18.61
C ARG A 168 -25.75 -10.92 -19.58
N GLN A 169 -25.98 -11.67 -20.65
CA GLN A 169 -25.03 -11.78 -21.75
C GLN A 169 -25.72 -11.30 -23.02
N LEU A 170 -25.04 -10.40 -23.73
CA LEU A 170 -25.48 -9.95 -25.04
C LEU A 170 -25.04 -10.96 -26.12
N LYS A 171 -25.64 -10.85 -27.31
CA LYS A 171 -25.42 -11.81 -28.42
C LYS A 171 -23.97 -11.87 -28.92
N ASP A 172 -23.18 -10.83 -28.63
CA ASP A 172 -21.76 -10.69 -28.96
C ASP A 172 -20.83 -11.23 -27.86
N ASN A 173 -21.38 -11.92 -26.84
CA ASN A 173 -20.69 -12.38 -25.63
C ASN A 173 -20.26 -11.29 -24.64
N THR A 174 -20.74 -10.05 -24.81
CA THR A 174 -20.53 -8.99 -23.82
C THR A 174 -21.29 -9.30 -22.54
N CYS A 175 -20.58 -9.35 -21.41
CA CYS A 175 -21.16 -9.51 -20.08
C CYS A 175 -21.70 -8.16 -19.59
N VAL A 176 -22.95 -8.15 -19.14
CA VAL A 176 -23.63 -6.97 -18.59
C VAL A 176 -24.08 -7.27 -17.18
N VAL A 177 -23.80 -6.36 -16.25
CA VAL A 177 -24.36 -6.39 -14.90
C VAL A 177 -25.39 -5.29 -14.78
N GLU A 178 -26.61 -5.68 -14.42
CA GLU A 178 -27.70 -4.80 -14.04
C GLU A 178 -27.85 -4.86 -12.53
N PHE A 179 -27.89 -3.72 -11.85
CA PHE A 179 -28.05 -3.67 -10.40
C PHE A 179 -28.97 -2.54 -9.97
N GLN A 180 -29.67 -2.78 -8.86
CA GLN A 180 -30.54 -1.82 -8.22
C GLN A 180 -30.04 -1.59 -6.80
N PHE A 181 -29.99 -0.32 -6.39
CA PHE A 181 -29.52 0.06 -5.08
C PHE A 181 -30.38 1.18 -4.49
N MET A 182 -30.33 1.30 -3.17
CA MET A 182 -30.95 2.39 -2.41
C MET A 182 -29.92 3.06 -1.49
N LEU A 183 -30.18 4.32 -1.15
CA LEU A 183 -29.43 5.01 -0.11
C LEU A 183 -29.68 4.34 1.26
N PRO A 184 -28.67 4.28 2.15
CA PRO A 184 -28.83 3.69 3.47
C PRO A 184 -29.77 4.53 4.36
N THR A 185 -30.38 3.92 5.39
CA THR A 185 -31.46 4.53 6.21
C THR A 185 -31.01 5.80 6.92
N SER A 186 -29.72 5.86 7.23
CA SER A 186 -29.05 6.99 7.85
C SER A 186 -28.74 8.15 6.89
N HIS A 187 -28.97 7.99 5.59
CA HIS A 187 -28.59 8.99 4.60
C HIS A 187 -29.58 10.17 4.59
N PRO A 188 -29.12 11.44 4.67
CA PRO A 188 -30.00 12.62 4.75
C PRO A 188 -30.99 12.75 3.58
N ASN A 189 -30.65 12.19 2.42
CA ASN A 189 -31.47 12.24 1.21
C ASN A 189 -32.30 10.95 0.96
N ARG A 190 -32.36 10.00 1.90
CA ARG A 190 -33.29 8.87 1.84
C ARG A 190 -34.65 9.37 2.34
N GLY A 191 -35.42 9.98 1.45
CA GLY A 191 -36.81 10.38 1.71
C GLY A 191 -37.69 9.19 2.08
#